data_AF-A0A3C0T5S5-F1
#
_entry.id   AF-A0A3C0T5S5-F1
#
_cell.length_a   1.000
_cell.length_b   1.000
_cell.length_c   1.000
_cell.angle_alpha   90.00
_cell.angle_beta   90.00
_cell.angle_gamma   90.00
#
_symmetry.space_group_name_H-M   'P 1'
#
loop_
_entity.id
_entity.type
_entity.pdbx_description
1 polymer ?
#
loop_
_entity_poly.entity_id
_entity_poly.type
_entity_poly.pdbx_seq_one_letter_code
_entity_poly.pdbx_strand_id
1 'polypeptide(L)'
;MANLLFYENPVALNKVTHKDIKIKPGGSDFSFAKNTNSVILAGVEFTEAAKEYPIVSAQAGESIVPVALLGLRNEENLFVKDDGTWDARYIKKASVKK
;
A
#
# COMPACT_ATOMS: atom_id res chain seq x y z
N MET A 1 13.85 -8.78 2.88
CA MET A 1 12.81 -8.66 3.95
C MET A 1 11.51 -8.24 3.30
N ALA A 2 10.40 -8.95 3.56
CA ALA A 2 9.09 -8.50 3.11
C ALA A 2 8.77 -7.18 3.84
N ASN A 3 8.68 -6.09 3.09
CA ASN A 3 8.36 -4.80 3.68
C ASN A 3 6.86 -4.80 3.99
N LEU A 4 6.52 -4.99 5.26
CA LEU A 4 5.17 -4.99 5.82
C LEU A 4 4.66 -3.56 5.95
N LEU A 5 4.73 -2.79 4.86
CA LEU A 5 4.60 -1.33 4.84
C LEU A 5 3.34 -0.80 5.54
N PHE A 6 2.29 -1.61 5.64
CA PHE A 6 1.00 -1.24 6.22
C PHE A 6 0.53 -2.16 7.35
N TYR A 7 1.38 -3.08 7.84
CA TYR A 7 1.04 -3.95 8.97
C TYR A 7 1.76 -3.48 10.23
N GLU A 8 1.00 -3.27 11.30
CA GLU A 8 1.57 -2.86 12.60
C GLU A 8 1.94 -4.07 13.47
N ASN A 9 1.04 -5.06 13.60
CA ASN A 9 1.26 -6.22 14.46
C ASN A 9 0.70 -7.52 13.82
N PRO A 10 1.40 -8.11 12.83
CA PRO A 10 0.94 -9.34 12.20
C PRO A 10 1.03 -10.52 13.19
N VAL A 11 -0.12 -11.11 13.51
CA VAL A 11 -0.23 -12.31 14.37
C VAL A 11 -0.77 -13.51 13.58
N ALA A 12 -0.41 -14.72 14.00
CA ALA A 12 -0.93 -15.93 13.39
C ALA A 12 -2.45 -16.03 13.56
N LEU A 13 -3.16 -16.41 12.49
CA LEU A 13 -4.61 -16.53 12.52
C LEU A 13 -5.03 -17.75 13.36
N ASN A 14 -5.53 -17.47 14.57
CA ASN A 14 -6.12 -18.46 15.46
C ASN A 14 -7.65 -18.57 15.28
N LYS A 15 -8.16 -19.79 15.12
CA LYS A 15 -9.59 -20.07 14.91
C LYS A 15 -10.49 -19.69 16.09
N VAL A 16 -10.00 -19.84 17.33
CA VAL A 16 -10.76 -19.55 18.55
C VAL A 16 -10.72 -18.05 18.85
N THR A 17 -9.53 -17.46 18.90
CA THR A 17 -9.34 -16.04 19.24
C THR A 17 -9.95 -15.11 18.20
N HIS A 18 -9.88 -15.45 16.91
CA HIS A 18 -10.33 -14.58 15.82
C HIS A 18 -11.64 -15.04 15.17
N LYS A 19 -12.43 -15.90 15.84
CA LYS A 19 -13.65 -16.50 15.29
C LYS A 19 -14.66 -15.46 14.77
N ASP A 20 -14.70 -14.29 15.40
CA ASP A 20 -15.67 -13.23 15.11
C ASP A 20 -15.10 -12.14 14.18
N ILE A 21 -13.81 -12.22 13.83
CA ILE A 21 -13.17 -11.24 12.93
C ILE A 21 -13.53 -11.58 11.48
N LYS A 22 -14.05 -10.59 10.77
CA LYS A 22 -14.48 -10.72 9.37
C LYS A 22 -13.77 -9.69 8.50
N ILE A 23 -13.56 -10.05 7.23
CA ILE A 23 -13.11 -9.11 6.22
C ILE A 23 -14.34 -8.35 5.71
N LYS A 24 -14.29 -7.02 5.73
CA LYS A 24 -15.30 -6.19 5.08
C LYS A 24 -14.93 -6.07 3.59
N PRO A 25 -15.75 -6.60 2.66
CA PRO A 25 -15.52 -6.41 1.24
C PRO A 25 -15.67 -4.92 0.89
N GLY A 26 -14.78 -4.40 0.03
CA GLY A 26 -14.90 -3.02 -0.46
C GLY A 26 -14.55 -1.96 0.58
N GLY A 27 -13.52 -2.20 1.41
CA GLY A 27 -12.94 -1.15 2.25
C GLY A 27 -12.50 0.02 1.38
N SER A 28 -13.25 1.12 1.44
CA SER A 28 -12.96 2.37 0.74
C SER A 28 -12.07 3.31 1.56
N ASP A 29 -11.71 2.90 2.79
CA ASP A 29 -10.89 3.69 3.70
C ASP A 29 -9.42 3.29 3.59
N PHE A 30 -8.67 4.15 2.91
CA PHE A 30 -7.23 4.10 2.73
C PHE A 30 -6.51 5.12 3.62
N SER A 31 -7.17 5.67 4.65
CA SER A 31 -6.57 6.66 5.55
C SER A 31 -5.29 6.15 6.22
N PHE A 32 -5.14 4.84 6.37
CA PHE A 32 -3.92 4.21 6.89
C PHE A 32 -2.68 4.47 6.01
N ALA A 33 -2.86 4.81 4.74
CA ALA A 33 -1.80 5.07 3.78
C ALA A 33 -1.53 6.58 3.57
N LYS A 34 -2.21 7.49 4.30
CA LYS A 34 -2.04 8.95 4.16
C LYS A 34 -0.59 9.42 4.30
N ASN A 35 0.20 8.71 5.10
CA ASN A 35 1.59 9.08 5.39
C ASN A 35 2.60 8.26 4.57
N THR A 36 2.18 7.58 3.50
CA THR A 36 3.06 6.74 2.69
C THR A 36 3.45 7.44 1.40
N ASN A 37 4.71 7.89 1.33
CA ASN A 37 5.23 8.60 0.15
C ASN A 37 5.49 7.70 -1.06
N SER A 38 5.77 6.42 -0.86
CA SER A 38 6.04 5.49 -1.97
C SER A 38 5.75 4.04 -1.62
N VAL A 39 5.50 3.24 -2.66
CA VAL A 39 5.26 1.79 -2.52
C VAL A 39 6.08 1.00 -3.52
N ILE A 40 6.72 -0.09 -3.05
CA ILE A 40 7.43 -1.03 -3.94
C ILE A 40 6.43 -1.72 -4.86
N LEU A 41 6.79 -1.87 -6.14
CA LEU A 41 6.00 -2.56 -7.16
C LEU A 41 6.60 -3.92 -7.52
N ALA A 42 5.75 -4.93 -7.73
CA ALA A 42 6.11 -6.12 -8.47
C ALA A 42 6.05 -5.86 -9.98
N GLY A 43 6.83 -6.59 -10.79
CA GLY A 43 6.87 -6.38 -12.24
C GLY A 43 5.50 -6.49 -12.93
N VAL A 44 4.63 -7.39 -12.44
CA VAL A 44 3.25 -7.56 -12.92
C VAL A 44 2.34 -6.36 -12.66
N GLU A 45 2.75 -5.43 -11.79
CA GLU A 45 2.00 -4.23 -11.43
C GLU A 45 2.33 -3.03 -12.34
N PHE A 46 3.43 -3.10 -13.10
CA PHE A 46 3.96 -1.95 -13.85
C PHE A 46 2.97 -1.40 -14.88
N THR A 47 2.32 -2.27 -15.65
CA THR A 47 1.43 -1.84 -16.73
C THR A 47 0.26 -1.00 -16.21
N GLU A 48 -0.31 -1.37 -15.06
CA GLU A 48 -1.41 -0.60 -14.48
C GLU A 48 -0.90 0.60 -13.68
N ALA A 49 0.17 0.44 -12.90
CA ALA A 49 0.73 1.52 -12.10
C ALA A 49 1.29 2.67 -12.96
N ALA A 50 2.02 2.37 -14.04
CA ALA A 50 2.65 3.38 -14.88
C ALA A 50 1.65 4.32 -15.60
N LYS A 51 0.36 3.95 -15.64
CA LYS A 51 -0.70 4.81 -16.21
C LYS A 51 -1.03 6.00 -15.32
N GLU A 52 -0.72 5.93 -14.03
CA GLU A 52 -1.19 6.90 -13.03
C GLU A 52 -0.09 7.37 -12.07
N TYR A 53 1.01 6.61 -11.92
CA TYR A 53 2.10 6.92 -10.99
C TYR A 53 3.45 7.03 -11.71
N PRO A 54 4.29 8.01 -11.33
CA PRO A 54 5.71 7.96 -11.64
C PRO A 54 6.33 6.71 -10.99
N ILE A 55 7.03 5.91 -11.79
CA ILE A 55 7.82 4.77 -11.31
C ILE A 55 9.29 5.19 -11.31
N VAL A 56 9.93 5.10 -10.15
CA VAL A 56 11.36 5.41 -9.97
C VAL A 56 12.08 4.22 -9.36
N SER A 57 13.41 4.19 -9.52
CA SER A 57 14.28 3.21 -8.90
C SER A 57 14.78 3.73 -7.58
N ALA A 58 14.46 3.05 -6.48
CA ALA A 58 14.93 3.40 -5.14
C ALA A 58 15.93 2.36 -4.64
N GLN A 59 16.90 2.80 -3.85
CA GLN A 59 17.82 1.89 -3.18
C GLN A 59 17.15 1.30 -1.93
N ALA A 60 17.16 -0.04 -1.82
CA ALA A 60 16.68 -0.79 -0.69
C ALA A 60 17.78 -1.76 -0.23
N GLY A 61 18.63 -1.30 0.69
CA GLY A 61 19.86 -2.01 1.06
C GLY A 61 20.81 -2.09 -0.13
N GLU A 62 21.24 -3.30 -0.48
CA GLU A 62 22.14 -3.57 -1.62
C GLU A 62 21.38 -3.73 -2.96
N SER A 63 20.06 -3.71 -2.94
CA SER A 63 19.23 -3.88 -4.14
C SER A 63 18.62 -2.57 -4.61
N ILE A 64 18.36 -2.47 -5.91
CA ILE A 64 17.53 -1.41 -6.49
C ILE A 64 16.14 -1.99 -6.73
N VAL A 65 15.12 -1.31 -6.21
CA VAL A 65 13.72 -1.73 -6.34
C VAL A 65 12.89 -0.66 -7.03
N PRO A 66 11.92 -1.05 -7.87
CA PRO A 66 10.98 -0.10 -8.46
C PRO A 66 9.95 0.32 -7.42
N VAL A 67 9.72 1.64 -7.32
CA VAL A 67 8.71 2.22 -6.43
C VAL A 67 7.79 3.15 -7.22
N ALA A 68 6.49 3.09 -6.92
CA ALA A 68 5.55 4.13 -7.31
C ALA A 68 5.65 5.29 -6.31
N LEU A 69 5.81 6.51 -6.82
CA LEU A 69 5.74 7.72 -5.99
C LEU A 69 4.27 8.11 -5.78
N LEU A 70 3.91 8.37 -4.52
CA LEU A 70 2.57 8.71 -4.07
C LEU A 70 2.49 10.13 -3.50
N GLY A 71 3.61 10.75 -3.16
CA GLY A 71 3.67 12.14 -2.69
C GLY A 71 4.97 12.82 -3.10
N LEU A 72 5.05 14.13 -2.87
CA LEU A 72 6.24 14.92 -3.15
C LEU A 72 7.07 15.16 -1.88
N ARG A 73 6.43 15.08 -0.72
CA ARG A 73 7.06 15.24 0.60
C ARG A 73 7.13 13.92 1.34
N ASN A 74 8.05 13.84 2.29
CA ASN A 74 8.05 12.75 3.26
C ASN A 74 6.71 12.70 3.99
N GLU A 75 6.28 11.49 4.32
CA GLU A 75 5.04 11.24 5.08
C GLU A 75 3.77 11.82 4.43
N GLU A 76 3.72 11.84 3.09
CA GLU A 76 2.59 12.37 2.32
C GLU A 76 2.15 11.39 1.23
N ASN A 77 0.84 11.19 1.09
CA ASN A 77 0.23 10.47 -0.01
C ASN A 77 -0.88 11.32 -0.63
N LEU A 78 -0.64 11.82 -1.84
CA LEU A 78 -1.56 12.69 -2.58
C LEU A 78 -2.73 11.93 -3.21
N PHE A 79 -2.70 10.60 -3.18
CA PHE A 79 -3.76 9.75 -3.71
C PHE A 79 -4.77 9.30 -2.65
N VAL A 80 -4.61 9.70 -1.38
CA VAL A 80 -5.62 9.46 -0.33
C VAL A 80 -6.34 10.76 -0.04
N LYS A 81 -7.64 10.82 -0.36
CA LYS A 81 -8.50 11.98 -0.12
C LYS A 81 -8.81 12.14 1.38
N ASP A 82 -9.38 13.30 1.71
CA ASP A 82 -9.80 13.60 3.08
C ASP A 82 -10.89 12.67 3.62
N ASP A 83 -11.74 12.14 2.74
CA ASP A 83 -12.76 11.14 3.06
C ASP A 83 -12.21 9.70 3.15
N GLY A 84 -10.89 9.53 3.02
CA GLY A 84 -10.20 8.25 3.07
C GLY A 84 -10.21 7.49 1.74
N THR A 85 -10.86 7.99 0.69
CA THR A 85 -10.92 7.30 -0.60
C THR A 85 -9.61 7.41 -1.38
N TRP A 86 -9.36 6.43 -2.24
CA TRP A 86 -8.17 6.42 -3.11
C TRP A 86 -8.47 7.10 -4.46
N ASP A 87 -7.62 8.03 -4.89
CA ASP A 87 -7.79 8.86 -6.09
C ASP A 87 -7.02 8.34 -7.31
N ALA A 88 -7.17 7.06 -7.61
CA ALA A 88 -6.63 6.44 -8.82
C ALA A 88 -7.35 5.12 -9.11
N ARG A 89 -7.22 4.62 -10.34
CA ARG A 89 -7.81 3.33 -10.73
C ARG A 89 -6.97 2.16 -10.26
N TYR A 90 -5.64 2.27 -10.32
CA TYR A 90 -4.75 1.25 -9.80
C TYR A 90 -4.53 1.44 -8.30
N ILE A 91 -5.03 0.47 -7.52
CA ILE A 91 -4.76 0.32 -6.10
C ILE A 91 -3.89 -0.92 -5.93
N LYS A 92 -2.80 -0.79 -5.17
CA LYS A 92 -1.93 -1.93 -4.85
C LYS A 92 -2.73 -3.00 -4.10
N LYS A 93 -2.88 -4.17 -4.71
CA LYS A 93 -3.73 -5.25 -4.17
C LYS A 93 -3.10 -6.02 -3.01
N ALA A 94 -1.80 -5.88 -2.79
CA ALA A 94 -1.03 -6.66 -1.82
C ALA A 94 -1.00 -6.08 -0.38
N SER A 95 -1.72 -4.98 -0.11
CA SER A 95 -1.64 -4.32 1.20
C SER A 95 -2.94 -3.62 1.57
N VAL A 96 -3.95 -4.41 1.92
CA VAL A 96 -5.14 -3.89 2.59
C VAL A 96 -4.94 -4.14 4.09
N LYS A 97 -4.98 -3.06 4.89
CA LYS A 97 -4.85 -3.13 6.35
C LYS A 97 -5.91 -4.08 6.92
N LYS A 98 -5.47 -4.97 7.82
CA LYS A 98 -6.33 -5.75 8.71
C LYS A 98 -6.04 -5.32 10.14
#